data_AF-A0A3N9PJ28-F1
#
_entry.id   AF-A0A3N9PJ28-F1
#
_cell.length_a   1.000
_cell.length_b   1.000
_cell.length_c   1.000
_cell.angle_alpha   90.00
_cell.angle_beta   90.00
_cell.angle_gamma   90.00
#
_symmetry.space_group_name_H-M   'P 1'
#
loop_
_entity.id
_entity.type
_entity.pdbx_description
1 polymer ?
#
loop_
_entity_poly.entity_id
_entity_poly.type
_entity_poly.pdbx_seq_one_letter_code
_entity_poly.pdbx_strand_id
1 'polypeptide(L)'
;MASLLDSIRDGLELVVDKTEEYSKIGKLKVDILTIKRKIEKQFTELGGRTYDILTGEDAKSLQKDEEVKKITDDIQALEAQLKEKEAEIEKVKEEKEKERQERQEARKKQADVKVTDDEEESINSEDIEDAKIVQEKKKQD
;
A
#
# COMPACT_ATOMS: atom_id res chain seq x y z
N MET A 1 -22.60 -21.25 5.63
CA MET A 1 -21.26 -21.32 6.25
C MET A 1 -20.13 -20.77 5.38
N ALA A 2 -20.32 -20.61 4.05
CA ALA A 2 -19.30 -20.04 3.15
C ALA A 2 -18.88 -18.59 3.53
N SER A 3 -19.82 -17.72 3.92
CA SER A 3 -19.51 -16.30 4.18
C SER A 3 -18.61 -16.04 5.39
N LEU A 4 -18.55 -16.94 6.38
CA LEU A 4 -17.68 -16.78 7.56
C LEU A 4 -16.22 -17.06 7.22
N LEU A 5 -15.96 -18.10 6.41
CA LEU A 5 -14.61 -18.43 5.96
C LEU A 5 -14.06 -17.34 5.03
N ASP A 6 -14.90 -16.81 4.14
CA ASP A 6 -14.53 -15.70 3.25
C ASP A 6 -14.19 -14.43 4.04
N SER A 7 -14.98 -14.10 5.07
CA SER A 7 -14.70 -12.94 5.94
C SER A 7 -13.39 -13.06 6.73
N ILE A 8 -13.05 -14.28 7.19
CA ILE A 8 -11.78 -14.55 7.88
C ILE A 8 -10.60 -14.41 6.91
N ARG A 9 -10.74 -14.96 5.70
CA ARG A 9 -9.72 -14.85 4.64
C ARG A 9 -9.47 -13.39 4.29
N ASP A 10 -10.52 -12.59 4.17
CA ASP A 10 -10.44 -11.17 3.87
C ASP A 10 -9.74 -10.38 4.97
N GLY A 11 -10.03 -10.69 6.23
CA GLY A 11 -9.33 -10.10 7.37
C GLY A 11 -7.84 -10.40 7.36
N LEU A 12 -7.44 -11.65 7.08
CA LEU A 12 -6.04 -12.05 6.99
C LEU A 12 -5.32 -11.33 5.85
N GLU A 13 -5.95 -11.26 4.68
CA GLU A 13 -5.41 -10.61 3.50
C GLU A 13 -5.19 -9.10 3.72
N LEU A 14 -6.16 -8.42 4.37
CA LEU A 14 -6.02 -7.01 4.75
C LEU A 14 -4.85 -6.78 5.71
N VAL A 15 -4.66 -7.67 6.69
CA VAL A 15 -3.55 -7.58 7.65
C VAL A 15 -2.20 -7.74 6.95
N VAL A 16 -2.10 -8.70 6.02
CA VAL A 16 -0.89 -8.89 5.21
C VAL A 16 -0.59 -7.65 4.38
N ASP A 17 -1.59 -7.13 3.65
CA ASP A 17 -1.42 -5.94 2.80
C ASP A 17 -0.97 -4.72 3.61
N LYS A 18 -1.59 -4.46 4.76
CA LYS A 18 -1.18 -3.36 5.64
C LYS A 18 0.21 -3.58 6.22
N THR A 19 0.57 -4.81 6.58
CA THR A 19 1.89 -5.12 7.11
C THR A 19 2.98 -4.83 6.07
N GLU A 20 2.76 -5.21 4.82
CA GLU A 20 3.67 -4.90 3.72
C GLU A 20 3.81 -3.38 3.49
N GLU A 21 2.67 -2.67 3.46
CA GLU A 21 2.64 -1.21 3.32
C GLU A 21 3.43 -0.53 4.45
N TYR A 22 3.13 -0.86 5.70
CA TYR A 22 3.83 -0.29 6.85
C TYR A 22 5.31 -0.68 6.90
N SER A 23 5.68 -1.87 6.43
CA SER A 23 7.08 -2.27 6.33
C SER A 23 7.85 -1.40 5.33
N LYS A 24 7.28 -1.17 4.14
CA LYS A 24 7.87 -0.29 3.12
C LYS A 24 7.97 1.16 3.61
N ILE A 25 6.88 1.70 4.14
CA ILE A 25 6.85 3.06 4.72
C ILE A 25 7.83 3.18 5.89
N GLY A 26 7.95 2.14 6.72
CA GLY A 26 8.87 2.10 7.84
C GLY A 26 10.33 2.27 7.41
N LYS A 27 10.76 1.55 6.36
CA LYS A 27 12.10 1.69 5.78
C LYS A 27 12.33 3.12 5.27
N LEU A 28 11.39 3.64 4.49
CA LEU A 28 11.48 5.01 3.96
C LEU A 28 11.58 6.06 5.08
N LYS A 29 10.84 5.88 6.18
CA LYS A 29 10.93 6.79 7.35
C LYS A 29 12.30 6.75 8.03
N VAL A 30 12.94 5.58 8.11
CA VAL A 30 14.30 5.47 8.64
C VAL A 30 15.30 6.20 7.73
N ASP A 31 15.14 6.08 6.41
CA ASP A 31 15.98 6.79 5.44
C ASP A 31 15.78 8.32 5.56
N ILE A 32 14.54 8.79 5.63
CA ILE A 32 14.19 10.20 5.87
C ILE A 32 14.84 10.72 7.15
N LEU A 33 14.73 9.98 8.25
CA LEU A 33 15.34 10.35 9.53
C LEU A 33 16.86 10.47 9.41
N THR A 34 17.49 9.56 8.66
CA THR A 34 18.92 9.60 8.40
C THR A 34 19.32 10.81 7.56
N ILE A 35 18.56 11.14 6.52
CA ILE A 35 18.79 12.33 5.69
C ILE A 35 18.63 13.61 6.53
N LYS A 36 17.57 13.71 7.34
CA LYS A 36 17.35 14.87 8.23
C LYS A 36 18.51 15.10 9.19
N ARG A 37 19.04 14.03 9.82
CA ARG A 37 20.24 14.12 10.66
C ARG A 37 21.48 14.59 9.90
N LYS A 38 21.64 14.17 8.64
CA LYS A 38 22.76 14.65 7.79
C LYS A 38 22.62 16.14 7.50
N ILE A 39 21.41 16.61 7.17
CA ILE A 39 21.12 18.03 6.95
C ILE A 39 21.42 18.85 8.21
N GLU A 40 20.96 18.40 9.39
CA GLU A 40 21.25 19.06 10.68
C GLU A 40 22.76 19.17 10.95
N LYS A 41 23.52 18.11 10.66
CA LYS A 41 24.98 18.13 10.79
C LYS A 41 25.61 19.16 9.85
N GLN A 42 25.17 19.20 8.59
CA GLN A 42 25.68 20.17 7.63
C GLN A 42 25.35 21.61 8.03
N PHE A 43 24.15 21.89 8.55
CA PHE A 43 23.83 23.21 9.10
C PHE A 43 24.69 23.59 10.31
N THR A 44 25.02 22.62 11.16
CA THR A 44 25.93 22.84 12.29
C THR A 44 27.33 23.21 11.81
N GLU A 45 27.85 22.50 10.80
CA GLU A 45 29.15 22.77 10.17
C GLU A 45 29.15 24.14 9.47
N LEU A 46 28.09 24.46 8.73
CA LEU A 46 27.90 25.77 8.09
C LEU A 46 27.91 26.91 9.11
N GLY A 47 27.19 26.74 10.22
CA GLY A 47 27.13 27.72 11.29
C GLY A 47 28.50 27.95 11.94
N GLY A 48 29.23 26.87 12.24
CA GLY A 48 30.60 26.94 12.74
C GLY A 48 31.53 27.69 11.79
N ARG A 49 31.55 27.28 10.51
CA ARG A 49 32.39 27.94 9.49
C ARG A 49 32.03 29.42 9.31
N THR A 50 30.74 29.73 9.33
CA THR A 50 30.26 31.12 9.23
C THR A 50 30.72 31.95 10.43
N TYR A 51 30.64 31.39 11.64
CA TYR A 51 31.13 32.04 12.86
C TYR A 51 32.65 32.29 12.81
N ASP A 52 33.44 31.30 12.39
CA ASP A 52 34.89 31.42 12.27
C ASP A 52 35.29 32.52 11.27
N ILE A 53 34.61 32.61 10.13
CA ILE A 53 34.86 33.66 9.12
C ILE A 53 34.49 35.05 9.66
N LEU A 54 33.38 35.18 10.38
CA LEU A 54 32.90 36.46 10.89
C LEU A 54 33.73 37.00 12.06
N THR A 55 34.35 36.11 12.83
CA THR A 55 35.14 36.47 14.02
C THR A 55 36.65 36.48 13.77
N GLY A 56 37.11 35.94 12.64
CA GLY A 56 38.52 35.91 12.25
C GLY A 56 39.11 37.28 11.91
N GLU A 57 40.43 37.40 12.04
CA GLU A 57 41.18 38.64 11.74
C GLU A 57 41.12 39.00 10.24
N ASP A 58 41.04 38.00 9.37
CA ASP A 58 40.79 38.14 7.94
C ASP A 58 39.31 37.85 7.65
N ALA A 59 38.46 38.86 7.82
CA ALA A 59 37.04 38.81 7.45
C ALA A 59 36.89 38.62 5.92
N LYS A 60 37.09 37.38 5.46
CA LYS A 60 36.86 36.99 4.06
C LYS A 60 35.37 37.07 3.77
N SER A 61 35.03 37.39 2.53
CA SER A 61 33.64 37.35 2.09
C SER A 61 33.12 35.92 2.18
N LEU A 62 32.08 35.67 2.99
CA LEU A 62 31.40 34.38 3.13
C LEU A 62 31.06 33.73 1.78
N GLN A 63 30.69 34.54 0.79
CA GLN A 63 30.30 34.08 -0.54
C GLN A 63 31.46 33.50 -1.37
N LYS A 64 32.70 33.83 -1.00
CA LYS A 64 33.91 33.36 -1.69
C LYS A 64 34.56 32.18 -0.98
N ASP A 65 34.03 31.75 0.16
CA ASP A 65 34.56 30.63 0.90
C ASP A 65 34.11 29.31 0.25
N GLU A 66 35.10 28.52 -0.17
CA GLU A 66 34.84 27.25 -0.88
C GLU A 66 34.17 26.21 0.02
N GLU A 67 34.45 26.22 1.33
CA GLU A 67 33.82 25.30 2.28
C GLU A 67 32.35 25.67 2.49
N VAL A 68 32.03 26.95 2.70
CA VAL A 68 30.64 27.43 2.79
C VAL A 68 29.84 27.01 1.54
N LYS A 69 30.42 27.21 0.35
CA LYS A 69 29.77 26.82 -0.91
C LYS A 69 29.51 25.31 -0.94
N LYS A 70 30.53 24.50 -0.65
CA LYS A 70 30.42 23.04 -0.64
C LYS A 70 29.34 22.54 0.33
N ILE A 71 29.33 23.05 1.57
CA ILE A 71 28.33 22.69 2.58
C ILE A 71 26.92 23.05 2.09
N THR A 72 26.77 24.21 1.45
CA THR A 72 25.48 24.64 0.89
C THR A 72 25.01 23.72 -0.24
N ASP A 73 25.90 23.35 -1.16
CA ASP A 73 25.60 22.43 -2.26
C ASP A 73 25.20 21.03 -1.71
N ASP A 74 25.91 20.55 -0.69
CA ASP A 74 25.60 19.28 -0.01
C ASP A 74 24.22 19.31 0.68
N ILE A 75 23.86 20.43 1.34
CA ILE A 75 22.53 20.62 1.94
C ILE A 75 21.44 20.56 0.86
N GLN A 76 21.61 21.27 -0.26
CA GLN A 76 20.62 21.27 -1.35
C GLN A 76 20.43 19.88 -1.95
N ALA A 77 21.51 19.11 -2.13
CA ALA A 77 21.44 17.74 -2.60
C ALA A 77 20.68 16.84 -1.62
N LEU A 78 20.93 16.96 -0.31
CA LEU A 78 20.23 16.22 0.73
C LEU A 78 18.75 16.61 0.81
N GLU A 79 18.40 17.88 0.65
CA GLU A 79 17.01 18.35 0.61
C GLU A 79 16.25 17.80 -0.60
N ALA A 80 16.91 17.69 -1.77
CA ALA A 80 16.32 17.06 -2.94
C ALA A 80 16.04 15.57 -2.69
N GLN A 81 17.00 14.84 -2.11
CA GLN A 81 16.81 13.43 -1.71
C GLN A 81 15.70 13.26 -0.68
N LEU A 82 15.60 14.19 0.28
CA LEU A 82 14.54 14.19 1.29
C LEU A 82 13.17 14.28 0.62
N LYS A 83 12.99 15.23 -0.29
CA LYS A 83 11.73 15.41 -1.04
C LYS A 83 11.37 14.17 -1.87
N GLU A 84 12.35 13.55 -2.51
CA GLU A 84 12.15 12.31 -3.27
C GLU A 84 11.63 11.19 -2.36
N LYS A 85 12.25 10.98 -1.19
CA LYS A 85 11.84 9.95 -0.23
C LYS A 85 10.47 10.22 0.39
N GLU A 86 10.13 11.48 0.63
CA GLU A 86 8.78 11.87 1.09
C GLU A 86 7.74 11.59 -0.01
N ALA A 87 8.05 11.85 -1.28
CA ALA A 87 7.18 11.51 -2.40
C ALA A 87 7.02 10.00 -2.61
N GLU A 88 8.08 9.19 -2.38
CA GLU A 88 8.00 7.73 -2.40
C GLU A 88 6.99 7.18 -1.38
N ILE A 89 6.88 7.78 -0.19
CA ILE A 89 5.87 7.38 0.80
C ILE A 89 4.46 7.58 0.27
N GLU A 90 4.18 8.73 -0.35
CA GLU A 90 2.85 9.00 -0.91
C GLU A 90 2.53 8.05 -2.06
N LYS A 91 3.50 7.75 -2.94
CA LYS A 91 3.33 6.74 -3.99
C LYS A 91 2.98 5.36 -3.42
N VAL A 92 3.68 4.90 -2.39
CA VAL A 92 3.39 3.60 -1.75
C VAL A 92 1.96 3.54 -1.20
N LYS A 93 1.48 4.64 -0.59
CA LYS A 93 0.10 4.71 -0.11
C LYS A 93 -0.92 4.69 -1.25
N GLU A 94 -0.68 5.49 -2.29
CA GLU A 94 -1.57 5.56 -3.47
C GLU A 94 -1.64 4.22 -4.21
N GLU A 95 -0.51 3.55 -4.41
CA GLU A 95 -0.43 2.22 -5.03
C GLU A 95 -1.23 1.19 -4.22
N LYS A 96 -1.01 1.13 -2.90
CA LYS A 96 -1.71 0.19 -2.03
C LYS A 96 -3.21 0.48 -1.92
N GLU A 97 -3.61 1.75 -2.01
CA GLU A 97 -5.02 2.11 -2.02
C GLU A 97 -5.71 1.72 -3.34
N LYS A 98 -5.06 1.95 -4.48
CA LYS A 98 -5.56 1.49 -5.79
C LYS A 98 -5.69 -0.03 -5.86
N GLU A 99 -4.66 -0.76 -5.41
CA GLU A 99 -4.70 -2.24 -5.34
C GLU A 99 -5.90 -2.73 -4.52
N ARG A 100 -6.21 -2.07 -3.40
CA ARG A 100 -7.36 -2.41 -2.54
C ARG A 100 -8.69 -2.10 -3.23
N GLN A 101 -8.82 -0.96 -3.90
CA GLN A 101 -10.03 -0.58 -4.62
C GLN A 101 -10.33 -1.53 -5.79
N GLU A 102 -9.33 -1.83 -6.63
CA GLU A 102 -9.47 -2.78 -7.73
C GLU A 102 -9.89 -4.17 -7.25
N ARG A 103 -9.31 -4.64 -6.12
CA ARG A 103 -9.67 -5.93 -5.51
C ARG A 103 -11.10 -5.94 -4.99
N GLN A 104 -11.58 -4.85 -4.40
CA GLN A 104 -12.97 -4.72 -3.96
C GLN A 104 -13.95 -4.68 -5.14
N GLU A 105 -13.61 -3.97 -6.21
CA GLU A 105 -14.44 -3.91 -7.42
C GLU A 105 -14.52 -5.26 -8.13
N ALA A 106 -13.41 -5.99 -8.23
CA ALA A 106 -13.39 -7.33 -8.80
C ALA A 106 -14.28 -8.30 -8.01
N ARG A 107 -14.30 -8.18 -6.67
CA ARG A 107 -15.14 -9.00 -5.79
C ARG A 107 -16.63 -8.66 -5.91
N LYS A 108 -17.00 -7.39 -6.03
CA LYS A 108 -18.40 -6.99 -6.27
C LYS A 108 -18.93 -7.58 -7.59
N LYS A 109 -18.14 -7.50 -8.66
CA LYS A 109 -18.49 -8.11 -9.96
C LYS A 109 -18.65 -9.62 -9.89
N GLN A 110 -17.83 -10.31 -9.10
CA GLN A 110 -17.97 -11.77 -8.90
C GLN A 110 -19.17 -12.14 -8.02
N ALA A 111 -19.57 -11.29 -7.07
CA ALA A 111 -20.76 -11.49 -6.28
C ALA A 111 -22.05 -11.30 -7.11
N ASP A 112 -22.09 -10.31 -8.02
CA ASP A 112 -23.25 -10.07 -8.88
C ASP A 112 -23.48 -11.18 -9.93
N VAL A 113 -22.41 -11.81 -10.44
CA VAL A 113 -22.49 -12.96 -11.36
C VAL A 113 -22.99 -14.23 -10.63
N LYS A 114 -22.65 -14.40 -9.35
CA LYS A 114 -23.07 -15.58 -8.58
C LYS A 114 -24.55 -15.56 -8.16
N VAL A 115 -25.18 -14.38 -8.18
CA VAL A 115 -26.62 -14.21 -7.89
C VAL A 115 -27.49 -14.52 -9.12
N THR A 116 -26.93 -14.42 -10.33
CA THR A 116 -27.67 -14.66 -11.58
C THR A 116 -27.72 -16.14 -11.99
N ASP A 117 -26.78 -16.98 -11.53
CA ASP A 117 -26.80 -18.43 -11.77
C ASP A 117 -27.78 -19.20 -10.85
N ASP A 118 -28.24 -18.60 -9.73
CA ASP A 118 -29.18 -19.24 -8.79
C ASP A 118 -30.68 -19.00 -9.15
N GLU A 119 -31.00 -18.14 -10.13
CA GLU A 119 -32.39 -17.84 -10.55
C GLU A 119 -32.87 -18.61 -11.81
N GLU A 120 -32.00 -19.33 -12.53
CA GLU A 120 -32.40 -20.13 -13.72
C GLU A 120 -32.77 -21.60 -13.44
N GLU A 121 -32.90 -22.04 -12.19
CA GLU A 121 -33.53 -23.33 -11.84
C GLU A 121 -34.92 -23.14 -11.20
N SER A 122 -35.81 -22.39 -11.87
CA SER A 122 -37.24 -22.60 -11.66
C SER A 122 -38.04 -22.32 -12.93
N ILE A 123 -38.98 -23.22 -13.24
CA ILE A 123 -40.01 -23.18 -14.30
C ILE A 123 -39.47 -23.70 -15.66
N ASN A 124 -39.91 -24.80 -16.30
CA ASN A 124 -41.16 -25.57 -16.43
C ASN A 124 -40.77 -26.95 -17.05
N SER A 125 -41.55 -28.04 -17.13
CA SER A 125 -42.97 -28.23 -17.45
C SER A 125 -43.42 -29.67 -17.14
N GLU A 126 -44.72 -29.83 -16.95
CA GLU A 126 -45.50 -31.06 -17.00
C GLU A 126 -45.31 -31.87 -18.30
N ASP A 127 -45.82 -33.12 -18.25
CA ASP A 127 -46.06 -34.13 -19.30
C ASP A 127 -44.91 -35.10 -19.65
N ILE A 128 -45.04 -36.39 -19.25
CA ILE A 128 -45.39 -37.52 -20.13
C ILE A 128 -45.99 -38.68 -19.28
N GLU A 129 -47.24 -39.04 -19.61
CA GLU A 129 -47.96 -40.24 -19.17
C GLU A 129 -47.36 -41.56 -19.71
N ASP A 130 -47.71 -42.67 -19.04
CA ASP A 130 -47.76 -44.05 -19.53
C ASP A 130 -46.46 -44.85 -19.77
N ALA A 131 -46.18 -45.75 -18.82
CA ALA A 131 -45.95 -47.17 -19.13
C ALA A 131 -46.30 -48.08 -17.93
N LYS A 132 -47.48 -48.72 -18.00
CA LYS A 132 -47.83 -49.93 -17.24
C LYS A 132 -46.95 -51.12 -17.65
N ILE A 133 -46.63 -52.01 -16.70
CA ILE A 133 -46.61 -53.50 -16.73
C ILE A 133 -45.95 -53.92 -15.39
N VAL A 134 -46.64 -54.34 -14.32
CA VAL A 134 -47.49 -55.52 -14.05
C VAL A 134 -46.77 -56.51 -13.10
N GLN A 135 -47.37 -56.66 -11.91
CA GLN A 135 -47.49 -57.87 -11.04
C GLN A 135 -46.22 -58.39 -10.31
N GLU A 136 -46.27 -58.93 -9.07
CA GLU A 136 -47.34 -59.58 -8.31
C GLU A 136 -46.91 -59.78 -6.82
N LYS A 137 -47.88 -59.68 -5.88
CA LYS A 137 -48.10 -60.48 -4.62
C LYS A 137 -46.90 -60.75 -3.67
N LYS A 138 -46.98 -60.58 -2.34
CA LYS A 138 -47.95 -61.19 -1.40
C LYS A 138 -47.66 -60.75 0.07
N LYS A 139 -48.73 -60.43 0.82
CA LYS A 139 -49.05 -60.69 2.25
C LYS A 139 -48.01 -60.35 3.35
N GLN A 140 -48.28 -59.43 4.29
CA GLN A 140 -49.16 -59.59 5.48
C GLN A 140 -48.92 -60.91 6.24
N ASP A 141 -48.21 -60.83 7.37
CA ASP A 141 -48.75 -61.10 8.71
C ASP A 141 -47.85 -60.42 9.76
#